data_AF-A0A1Q3EH46-F1
#
_entry.id   AF-A0A1Q3EH46-F1
#
_cell.length_a   1.000
_cell.length_b   1.000
_cell.length_c   1.000
_cell.angle_alpha   90.00
_cell.angle_beta   90.00
_cell.angle_gamma   90.00
#
_symmetry.space_group_name_H-M   'P 1'
#
loop_
_entity.id
_entity.type
_entity.pdbx_description
1 polymer ?
#
loop_
_entity_poly.entity_id
_entity_poly.type
_entity_poly.pdbx_seq_one_letter_code
_entity_poly.pdbx_strand_id
1 'polypeptide(L)'
;MQILNANTPEGQPRRKVHQCSKIIAEKWRAMSDEERVAATEGEVVALRERRESKELGTWHNADVSANHDSSMTISRIKEELTRLNARTGDESILVVSRGSLTRFRPPETYCSGVKSETFLSTVLKTSGEDLAMRMDAYMVVGVEGVARNQVQVLTEMKGKVSALILQKLKAAGGKYEIKKMFYTNFDEHITRPFGIMVKNWPLKEFKNPSSFSTRADISILWNAWETGTAYFYMMTREEHRAWEQKQEEALVEAQRRVQEVRDKRQSGEEPQQQTTPQGMRTYLRRTHLKIKPHPQVRPTYLSQMEALHPLEQPSSTPQL
;
A
#
# COMPACT_ATOMS: atom_id res chain seq x y z
N MET A 1 8.89 -28.87 43.95
CA MET A 1 8.28 -30.02 44.67
C MET A 1 7.68 -31.02 43.69
N GLN A 2 7.82 -32.33 43.92
CA GLN A 2 7.18 -33.36 43.07
C GLN A 2 5.65 -33.25 43.14
N ILE A 3 4.99 -33.41 41.99
CA ILE A 3 3.53 -33.43 41.89
C ILE A 3 3.04 -34.71 42.57
N LEU A 4 2.41 -34.61 43.75
CA LEU A 4 1.99 -35.76 44.56
C LEU A 4 1.06 -36.75 43.85
N ASN A 5 0.38 -36.32 42.80
CA ASN A 5 -0.48 -37.16 41.97
C ASN A 5 0.21 -37.76 40.73
N ALA A 6 1.48 -37.42 40.47
CA ALA A 6 2.22 -37.95 39.31
C ALA A 6 2.57 -39.43 39.45
N ASN A 7 2.65 -39.93 40.69
CA ASN A 7 2.98 -41.33 40.98
C ASN A 7 1.75 -42.19 41.34
N THR A 8 0.53 -41.67 41.15
CA THR A 8 -0.69 -42.44 41.40
C THR A 8 -0.87 -43.45 40.26
N PRO A 9 -1.00 -44.76 40.53
CA PRO A 9 -1.18 -45.77 39.50
C PRO A 9 -2.41 -45.52 38.63
N GLU A 10 -2.32 -45.91 37.36
CA GLU A 10 -3.41 -45.77 36.40
C GLU A 10 -4.63 -46.58 36.85
N GLY A 11 -5.76 -45.90 37.04
CA GLY A 11 -7.02 -46.49 37.52
C GLY A 11 -7.42 -46.13 38.96
N GLN A 12 -6.55 -45.51 39.76
CA GLN A 12 -6.95 -45.00 41.08
C GLN A 12 -7.46 -43.55 41.02
N PRO A 13 -8.48 -43.18 41.83
CA PRO A 13 -8.97 -41.81 41.88
C PRO A 13 -7.88 -40.88 42.40
N ARG A 14 -7.68 -39.75 41.71
CA ARG A 14 -6.72 -38.72 42.12
C ARG A 14 -7.03 -38.24 43.54
N ARG A 15 -5.99 -38.04 44.35
CA ARG A 15 -6.15 -37.52 45.72
C ARG A 15 -6.75 -36.12 45.66
N LYS A 16 -7.74 -35.86 46.52
CA LYS A 16 -8.39 -34.56 46.60
C LYS A 16 -7.42 -33.54 47.20
N VAL A 17 -7.52 -32.28 46.77
CA VAL A 17 -6.60 -31.18 47.13
C VAL A 17 -6.39 -31.07 48.66
N HIS A 18 -7.45 -31.20 49.45
CA HIS A 18 -7.36 -31.11 50.91
C HIS A 18 -6.55 -32.26 51.56
N GLN A 19 -6.52 -33.46 50.95
CA GLN A 19 -5.72 -34.59 51.43
C GLN A 19 -4.25 -34.36 51.11
N CYS A 20 -3.95 -33.87 49.91
CA CYS A 20 -2.59 -33.47 49.53
C CYS A 20 -2.07 -32.34 50.43
N SER A 21 -2.91 -31.36 50.76
CA SER A 21 -2.54 -30.24 51.64
C SER A 21 -2.15 -30.72 53.05
N LYS A 22 -2.88 -31.67 53.64
CA LYS A 22 -2.51 -32.26 54.94
C LYS A 22 -1.16 -32.96 54.91
N ILE A 23 -0.91 -33.79 53.89
CA ILE A 23 0.36 -34.52 53.72
C ILE A 23 1.52 -33.55 53.51
N ILE A 24 1.32 -32.50 52.70
CA ILE A 24 2.33 -31.45 52.49
C ILE A 24 2.61 -30.72 53.80
N ALA A 25 1.59 -30.37 54.58
CA ALA A 25 1.75 -29.66 55.84
C ALA A 25 2.50 -30.51 56.89
N GLU A 26 2.20 -31.80 56.98
CA GLU A 26 2.92 -32.73 57.85
C GLU A 26 4.38 -32.89 57.41
N LYS A 27 4.61 -33.11 56.11
CA LYS A 27 5.97 -33.21 55.56
C LYS A 27 6.76 -31.91 55.78
N TRP A 28 6.12 -30.76 55.60
CA TRP A 28 6.72 -29.45 55.84
C TRP A 28 7.10 -29.24 57.32
N ARG A 29 6.23 -29.65 58.25
CA ARG A 29 6.52 -29.58 59.70
C ARG A 29 7.70 -30.46 60.09
N ALA A 30 7.87 -31.60 59.45
CA ALA A 30 8.96 -32.54 59.71
C ALA A 30 10.32 -32.12 59.11
N MET A 31 10.35 -31.24 58.12
CA MET A 31 11.61 -30.72 57.54
C MET A 31 12.32 -29.77 58.50
N SER A 32 13.66 -29.81 58.47
CA SER A 32 14.50 -28.81 59.14
C SER A 32 14.37 -27.45 58.43
N ASP A 33 14.78 -26.38 59.11
CA ASP A 33 14.68 -25.04 58.53
C ASP A 33 15.60 -24.86 57.30
N GLU A 34 16.76 -25.53 57.27
CA GLU A 34 17.66 -25.56 56.10
C GLU A 34 17.01 -26.25 54.89
N GLU A 35 16.33 -27.37 55.12
CA GLU A 35 15.60 -28.09 54.07
C GLU A 35 14.41 -27.29 53.54
N ARG A 36 13.71 -26.56 54.41
CA ARG A 36 12.61 -25.68 54.01
C ARG A 36 13.09 -24.54 53.12
N VAL A 37 14.22 -23.92 53.45
CA VAL A 37 14.83 -22.86 52.62
C VAL A 37 15.21 -23.43 51.25
N ALA A 38 15.95 -24.55 51.21
CA ALA A 38 16.33 -25.19 49.95
C ALA A 38 15.12 -25.62 49.10
N ALA A 39 14.05 -26.13 49.74
CA ALA A 39 12.84 -26.55 49.05
C ALA A 39 11.99 -25.39 48.50
N THR A 40 12.14 -24.18 49.05
CA THR A 40 11.37 -22.98 48.63
C THR A 40 12.17 -21.99 47.80
N GLU A 41 13.50 -22.04 47.82
CA GLU A 41 14.36 -21.08 47.12
C GLU A 41 14.01 -20.94 45.63
N GLY A 42 13.89 -22.06 44.90
CA GLY A 42 13.51 -22.02 43.48
C GLY A 42 12.09 -21.51 43.23
N GLU A 43 11.14 -21.81 44.12
CA GLU A 43 9.75 -21.33 44.01
C GLU A 43 9.62 -19.86 44.38
N VAL A 44 10.42 -19.36 45.33
CA VAL A 44 10.47 -17.95 45.72
C VAL A 44 11.05 -17.11 44.59
N VAL A 45 12.08 -17.60 43.90
CA VAL A 45 12.61 -16.96 42.68
C VAL A 45 11.52 -16.92 41.59
N ALA A 46 10.87 -18.05 41.30
CA ALA A 46 9.79 -18.10 40.31
C ALA A 46 8.59 -17.19 40.66
N LEU A 47 8.24 -17.07 41.95
CA LEU A 47 7.20 -16.16 42.42
C LEU A 47 7.63 -14.69 42.32
N ARG A 48 8.91 -14.37 42.59
CA ARG A 48 9.46 -13.04 42.40
C ARG A 48 9.46 -12.66 40.92
N GLU A 49 9.96 -13.53 40.05
CA GLU A 49 9.94 -13.36 38.59
C GLU A 49 8.51 -13.19 38.07
N ARG A 50 7.53 -13.95 38.60
CA ARG A 50 6.12 -13.80 38.24
C ARG A 50 5.51 -12.48 38.72
N ARG A 51 5.90 -11.98 39.90
CA ARG A 51 5.47 -10.67 40.41
C ARG A 51 6.09 -9.54 39.60
N GLU A 52 7.39 -9.59 39.35
CA GLU A 52 8.10 -8.64 38.51
C GLU A 52 7.54 -8.65 37.08
N SER A 53 7.26 -9.82 36.50
CA SER A 53 6.60 -9.92 35.19
C SER A 53 5.16 -9.37 35.18
N LYS A 54 4.44 -9.47 36.30
CA LYS A 54 3.11 -8.88 36.46
C LYS A 54 3.16 -7.36 36.62
N GLU A 55 4.19 -6.84 37.30
CA GLU A 55 4.45 -5.41 37.46
C GLU A 55 4.99 -4.77 36.17
N LEU A 56 5.81 -5.51 35.42
CA LEU A 56 6.40 -5.07 34.14
C LEU A 56 5.43 -5.19 32.95
N GLY A 57 4.23 -5.75 33.13
CA GLY A 57 3.19 -5.79 32.10
C GLY A 57 3.51 -6.66 30.88
N THR A 58 4.66 -7.33 30.88
CA THR A 58 5.11 -8.26 29.85
C THR A 58 4.38 -9.59 30.04
N TRP A 59 3.27 -9.82 29.32
CA TRP A 59 3.40 -10.71 28.15
C TRP A 59 2.12 -10.88 27.30
N HIS A 60 0.91 -11.01 27.83
CA HIS A 60 -0.23 -11.40 26.96
C HIS A 60 -1.58 -10.70 27.19
N ASN A 61 -1.79 -10.05 28.34
CA ASN A 61 -3.10 -9.47 28.69
C ASN A 61 -3.11 -7.94 28.82
N ALA A 62 -1.95 -7.28 28.81
CA ALA A 62 -1.88 -5.82 28.93
C ALA A 62 -2.66 -5.14 27.79
N ASP A 63 -2.51 -5.64 26.56
CA ASP A 63 -3.23 -5.11 25.41
C ASP A 63 -4.74 -5.37 25.50
N VAL A 64 -5.15 -6.54 26.00
CA VAL A 64 -6.58 -6.86 26.18
C VAL A 64 -7.23 -5.98 27.25
N SER A 65 -6.57 -5.81 28.39
CA SER A 65 -7.05 -4.93 29.46
C SER A 65 -7.10 -3.47 29.00
N ALA A 66 -6.05 -2.99 28.33
CA ALA A 66 -6.01 -1.63 27.79
C ALA A 66 -7.08 -1.41 26.70
N ASN A 67 -7.35 -2.41 25.86
CA ASN A 67 -8.42 -2.36 24.87
C ASN A 67 -9.79 -2.32 25.53
N HIS A 68 -10.03 -3.13 26.55
CA HIS A 68 -11.30 -3.13 27.28
C HIS A 68 -11.54 -1.79 27.99
N ASP A 69 -10.54 -1.29 28.70
CA ASP A 69 -10.57 0.01 29.37
C ASP A 69 -10.82 1.16 28.39
N SER A 70 -10.09 1.19 27.27
CA SER A 70 -10.30 2.16 26.20
C SER A 70 -11.72 2.07 25.65
N SER A 71 -12.23 0.86 25.39
CA SER A 71 -13.58 0.63 24.87
C SER A 71 -14.65 1.17 25.82
N MET A 72 -14.55 0.84 27.10
CA MET A 72 -15.51 1.29 28.12
C MET A 72 -15.48 2.81 28.28
N THR A 73 -14.30 3.40 28.31
CA THR A 73 -14.14 4.86 28.42
C THR A 73 -14.70 5.56 27.19
N ILE A 74 -14.41 5.07 25.98
CA ILE A 74 -14.95 5.64 24.73
C ILE A 74 -16.48 5.55 24.70
N SER A 75 -17.07 4.41 25.10
CA SER A 75 -18.53 4.27 25.15
C SER A 75 -19.17 5.31 26.08
N ARG A 76 -18.59 5.54 27.26
CA ARG A 76 -19.05 6.59 28.19
C ARG A 76 -18.94 7.98 27.56
N ILE A 77 -17.84 8.29 26.88
CA ILE A 77 -17.67 9.56 26.17
C ILE A 77 -18.76 9.75 25.12
N LYS A 78 -19.08 8.72 24.32
CA LYS A 78 -20.16 8.81 23.32
C LYS A 78 -21.52 9.10 23.94
N GLU A 79 -21.84 8.47 25.07
CA GLU A 79 -23.07 8.73 25.81
C GLU A 79 -23.14 10.17 26.35
N GLU A 80 -22.02 10.69 26.85
CA GLU A 80 -21.92 12.10 27.29
C GLU A 80 -22.05 13.07 26.11
N LEU A 81 -21.43 12.78 24.96
CA LEU A 81 -21.57 13.60 23.75
C LEU A 81 -23.01 13.58 23.21
N THR A 82 -23.67 12.42 23.23
CA THR A 82 -25.11 12.32 22.92
C THR A 82 -25.93 13.22 23.85
N ARG A 83 -25.68 13.15 25.16
CA ARG A 83 -26.41 13.94 26.17
C ARG A 83 -26.10 15.43 26.08
N LEU A 84 -24.89 15.81 25.68
CA LEU A 84 -24.52 17.19 25.42
C LEU A 84 -25.33 17.75 24.24
N ASN A 85 -25.34 17.03 23.11
CA ASN A 85 -26.12 17.39 21.93
C ASN A 85 -27.61 17.52 22.26
N ALA A 86 -28.18 16.58 23.00
CA ALA A 86 -29.59 16.63 23.38
C ALA A 86 -29.96 17.84 24.26
N ARG A 87 -29.07 18.29 25.15
CA ARG A 87 -29.34 19.41 26.07
C ARG A 87 -29.05 20.78 25.48
N THR A 88 -28.06 20.89 24.61
CA THR A 88 -27.52 22.18 24.15
C THR A 88 -27.67 22.41 22.65
N GLY A 89 -27.89 21.33 21.87
CA GLY A 89 -27.80 21.37 20.42
C GLY A 89 -26.37 21.36 19.87
N ASP A 90 -25.35 21.28 20.72
CA ASP A 90 -23.95 21.25 20.29
C ASP A 90 -23.64 19.96 19.51
N GLU A 91 -22.98 20.12 18.37
CA GLU A 91 -22.59 19.03 17.47
C GLU A 91 -21.12 18.64 17.71
N SER A 92 -20.84 17.35 17.76
CA SER A 92 -19.52 16.80 18.10
C SER A 92 -19.13 15.64 17.19
N ILE A 93 -17.86 15.62 16.80
CA ILE A 93 -17.22 14.52 16.07
C ILE A 93 -16.09 14.00 16.95
N LEU A 94 -16.14 12.71 17.29
CA LEU A 94 -15.09 12.00 18.01
C LEU A 94 -14.37 11.07 17.03
N VAL A 95 -13.04 11.22 16.94
CA VAL A 95 -12.17 10.29 16.21
C VAL A 95 -11.20 9.68 17.21
N VAL A 96 -11.15 8.35 17.25
CA VAL A 96 -10.24 7.61 18.11
C VAL A 96 -9.37 6.70 17.25
N SER A 97 -8.06 6.95 17.31
CA SER A 97 -7.03 6.15 16.64
C SER A 97 -6.14 5.46 17.66
N ARG A 98 -5.41 4.43 17.23
CA ARG A 98 -4.35 3.81 18.05
C ARG A 98 -3.05 4.61 17.91
N GLY A 99 -2.31 4.72 19.01
CA GLY A 99 -0.96 5.30 19.02
C GLY A 99 0.16 4.28 18.78
N SER A 100 -0.16 3.01 18.55
CA SER A 100 0.83 1.93 18.35
C SER A 100 0.27 0.82 17.47
N LEU A 101 1.13 0.22 16.64
CA LEU A 101 0.82 -0.98 15.84
C LEU A 101 0.44 -2.19 16.68
N THR A 102 0.90 -2.25 17.94
CA THR A 102 0.66 -3.39 18.83
C THR A 102 -0.78 -3.47 19.33
N ARG A 103 -1.55 -2.38 19.21
CA ARG A 103 -2.96 -2.37 19.61
C ARG A 103 -3.86 -2.90 18.51
N PHE A 104 -4.68 -3.89 18.85
CA PHE A 104 -5.60 -4.61 17.96
C PHE A 104 -7.00 -3.97 17.84
N ARG A 105 -7.16 -2.70 18.21
CA ARG A 105 -8.43 -1.99 18.07
C ARG A 105 -8.46 -1.24 16.72
N PRO A 106 -9.48 -1.42 15.87
CA PRO A 106 -9.64 -0.60 14.68
C PRO A 106 -9.92 0.86 15.08
N PRO A 107 -9.50 1.84 14.27
CA PRO A 107 -9.85 3.23 14.54
C PRO A 107 -11.37 3.40 14.42
N GLU A 108 -11.91 4.31 15.21
CA GLU A 108 -13.35 4.48 15.35
C GLU A 108 -13.73 5.95 15.22
N THR A 109 -14.89 6.20 14.61
CA THR A 109 -15.52 7.52 14.64
C THR A 109 -16.90 7.47 15.24
N TYR A 110 -17.31 8.61 15.78
CA TYR A 110 -18.65 8.83 16.28
C TYR A 110 -19.07 10.28 16.02
N CYS A 111 -20.29 10.46 15.55
CA CYS A 111 -20.93 11.76 15.38
C CYS A 111 -22.12 11.84 16.31
N SER A 112 -22.27 12.94 17.05
CA SER A 112 -23.41 13.13 17.97
C SER A 112 -24.75 13.28 17.24
N GLY A 113 -24.72 13.74 15.98
CA GLY A 113 -25.91 14.01 15.17
C GLY A 113 -25.64 13.97 13.66
N VAL A 114 -26.72 13.99 12.87
CA VAL A 114 -26.68 13.88 11.40
C VAL A 114 -25.96 15.07 10.73
N LYS A 115 -26.00 16.25 11.35
CA LYS A 115 -25.33 17.44 10.82
C LYS A 115 -23.81 17.27 10.80
N SER A 116 -23.25 16.71 11.86
CA SER A 116 -21.82 16.40 11.97
C SER A 116 -21.36 15.44 10.88
N GLU A 117 -22.15 14.39 10.60
CA GLU A 117 -21.85 13.44 9.52
C GLU A 117 -22.01 14.07 8.13
N THR A 118 -23.05 14.89 7.94
CA THR A 118 -23.27 15.64 6.69
C THR A 118 -22.14 16.63 6.41
N PHE A 119 -21.58 17.24 7.45
CA PHE A 119 -20.42 18.11 7.34
C PHE A 119 -19.19 17.35 6.81
N LEU A 120 -18.91 16.16 7.35
CA LEU A 120 -17.81 15.31 6.86
C LEU A 120 -17.96 14.98 5.37
N SER A 121 -19.15 14.51 4.97
CA SER A 121 -19.39 14.07 3.59
C SER A 121 -19.48 15.23 2.59
N THR A 122 -20.11 16.35 2.98
CA THR A 122 -20.39 17.47 2.07
C THR A 122 -19.24 18.46 1.99
N VAL A 123 -18.69 18.86 3.15
CA VAL A 123 -17.65 19.89 3.23
C VAL A 123 -16.26 19.28 3.08
N LEU A 124 -15.97 18.25 3.87
CA LEU A 124 -14.65 17.60 3.86
C LEU A 124 -14.51 16.51 2.77
N LYS A 125 -15.61 16.14 2.11
CA LYS A 125 -15.64 15.09 1.06
C LYS A 125 -15.01 13.79 1.54
N THR A 126 -15.28 13.42 2.79
CA THR A 126 -14.73 12.22 3.44
C THR A 126 -15.81 11.58 4.31
N SER A 127 -15.74 10.26 4.50
CA SER A 127 -16.52 9.60 5.54
C SER A 127 -15.81 9.74 6.90
N GLY A 128 -16.55 9.52 8.00
CA GLY A 128 -15.95 9.37 9.32
C GLY A 128 -14.94 8.23 9.36
N GLU A 129 -15.27 7.08 8.78
CA GLU A 129 -14.37 5.93 8.68
C GLU A 129 -13.06 6.26 7.95
N ASP A 130 -13.13 6.94 6.80
CA ASP A 130 -11.95 7.37 6.05
C ASP A 130 -11.09 8.35 6.86
N LEU A 131 -11.73 9.25 7.60
CA LEU A 131 -11.04 10.19 8.49
C LEU A 131 -10.33 9.46 9.63
N ALA A 132 -11.00 8.50 10.27
CA ALA A 132 -10.41 7.62 11.29
C ALA A 132 -9.22 6.84 10.75
N MET A 133 -9.36 6.21 9.57
CA MET A 133 -8.28 5.44 8.95
C MET A 133 -7.07 6.31 8.62
N ARG A 134 -7.28 7.51 8.07
CA ARG A 134 -6.17 8.44 7.79
C ARG A 134 -5.51 8.90 9.07
N MET A 135 -6.28 9.28 10.09
CA MET A 135 -5.72 9.66 11.38
C MET A 135 -4.97 8.50 12.04
N ASP A 136 -5.46 7.27 11.94
CA ASP A 136 -4.76 6.08 12.43
C ASP A 136 -3.43 5.87 11.71
N ALA A 137 -3.46 5.91 10.38
CA ALA A 137 -2.25 5.79 9.58
C ALA A 137 -1.23 6.89 9.93
N TYR A 138 -1.70 8.11 10.22
CA TYR A 138 -0.85 9.19 10.71
C TYR A 138 -0.21 8.88 12.06
N MET A 139 -1.00 8.48 13.03
CA MET A 139 -0.52 8.29 14.41
C MET A 139 0.44 7.11 14.51
N VAL A 140 0.27 6.12 13.64
CA VAL A 140 1.04 4.89 13.63
C VAL A 140 2.32 5.01 12.77
N VAL A 141 2.24 5.66 11.61
CA VAL A 141 3.32 5.67 10.59
C VAL A 141 3.86 7.09 10.33
N GLY A 142 3.23 8.13 10.87
CA GLY A 142 3.54 9.54 10.63
C GLY A 142 2.91 10.08 9.34
N VAL A 143 3.41 11.23 8.88
CA VAL A 143 2.95 11.91 7.64
C VAL A 143 2.95 10.95 6.44
N GLU A 144 3.90 10.01 6.40
CA GLU A 144 3.98 8.99 5.34
C GLU A 144 2.74 8.08 5.26
N GLY A 145 2.06 7.85 6.37
CA GLY A 145 0.82 7.06 6.44
C GLY A 145 -0.40 7.77 5.86
N VAL A 146 -0.40 9.11 5.85
CA VAL A 146 -1.54 9.93 5.35
C VAL A 146 -1.31 10.43 3.93
N ALA A 147 -0.08 10.87 3.65
CA ALA A 147 0.22 11.67 2.46
C ALA A 147 0.32 10.83 1.18
N ARG A 148 0.48 9.51 1.29
CA ARG A 148 0.70 8.65 0.15
C ARG A 148 -0.62 8.28 -0.51
N ASN A 149 -1.20 9.23 -1.25
CA ASN A 149 -2.14 8.92 -2.32
C ASN A 149 -1.49 7.81 -3.16
N GLN A 150 -2.18 6.68 -3.36
CA GLN A 150 -1.62 5.54 -4.11
C GLN A 150 -1.07 5.98 -5.48
N VAL A 151 -1.68 7.01 -6.08
CA VAL A 151 -1.21 7.64 -7.32
C VAL A 151 0.17 8.29 -7.16
N GLN A 152 0.42 8.99 -6.06
CA GLN A 152 1.73 9.61 -5.78
C GLN A 152 2.80 8.54 -5.52
N VAL A 153 2.50 7.52 -4.72
CA VAL A 153 3.42 6.40 -4.49
C VAL A 153 3.79 5.71 -5.79
N LEU A 154 2.78 5.42 -6.61
CA LEU A 154 2.99 4.78 -7.89
C LEU A 154 3.83 5.67 -8.82
N THR A 155 3.57 6.98 -8.84
CA THR A 155 4.35 7.95 -9.61
C THR A 155 5.81 8.01 -9.16
N GLU A 156 6.05 8.02 -7.85
CA GLU A 156 7.40 8.00 -7.29
C GLU A 156 8.14 6.69 -7.64
N MET A 157 7.48 5.55 -7.49
CA MET A 157 8.05 4.25 -7.86
C MET A 157 8.38 4.18 -9.36
N LYS A 158 7.51 4.71 -10.23
CA LYS A 158 7.77 4.81 -11.68
C LYS A 158 9.01 5.65 -11.98
N GLY A 159 9.17 6.78 -11.27
CA GLY A 159 10.35 7.63 -11.39
C GLY A 159 11.63 6.90 -10.98
N LYS A 160 11.61 6.22 -9.83
CA LYS A 160 12.75 5.44 -9.32
C LYS A 160 13.15 4.31 -10.28
N VAL A 161 12.19 3.52 -10.78
CA VAL A 161 12.46 2.45 -11.77
C VAL A 161 13.04 3.04 -13.06
N SER A 162 12.50 4.15 -13.56
CA SER A 162 13.00 4.78 -14.78
C SER A 162 14.45 5.25 -14.63
N ALA A 163 14.78 5.83 -13.47
CA ALA A 163 16.13 6.26 -13.14
C ALA A 163 17.10 5.06 -13.04
N LEU A 164 16.69 3.98 -12.38
CA LEU A 164 17.46 2.74 -12.26
C LEU A 164 17.77 2.12 -13.64
N ILE A 165 16.76 2.00 -14.50
CA ILE A 165 16.94 1.46 -15.86
C ILE A 165 17.92 2.34 -16.66
N LEU A 166 17.76 3.67 -16.61
CA LEU A 166 18.68 4.57 -17.29
C LEU A 166 20.11 4.46 -16.76
N GLN A 167 20.27 4.32 -15.44
CA GLN A 167 21.58 4.11 -14.80
C GLN A 167 22.23 2.82 -15.29
N LYS A 168 21.49 1.70 -15.32
CA LYS A 168 21.98 0.40 -15.82
C LYS A 168 22.32 0.48 -17.32
N LEU A 169 21.56 1.22 -18.12
CA LEU A 169 21.85 1.44 -19.54
C LEU A 169 23.16 2.20 -19.74
N LYS A 170 23.35 3.30 -18.99
CA LYS A 170 24.59 4.08 -19.02
C LYS A 170 25.79 3.23 -18.62
N ALA A 171 25.64 2.37 -17.61
CA ALA A 171 26.69 1.45 -17.19
C ALA A 171 27.05 0.44 -18.30
N ALA A 172 26.05 -0.11 -19.01
CA ALA A 172 26.29 -1.04 -20.12
C ALA A 172 26.90 -0.36 -21.36
N GLY A 173 26.56 0.92 -21.61
CA GLY A 173 27.10 1.69 -22.74
C GLY A 173 28.58 2.06 -22.61
N GLY A 174 29.17 1.94 -21.41
CA GLY A 174 30.59 2.15 -21.17
C GLY A 174 31.08 3.53 -21.64
N LYS A 175 31.72 3.59 -22.82
CA LYS A 175 32.29 4.81 -23.39
C LYS A 175 31.26 5.74 -24.05
N TYR A 176 30.07 5.21 -24.39
CA TYR A 176 29.06 6.00 -25.10
C TYR A 176 28.20 6.80 -24.11
N GLU A 177 28.04 8.10 -24.37
CA GLU A 177 27.18 8.97 -23.56
C GLU A 177 25.71 8.81 -23.95
N ILE A 178 25.00 7.89 -23.29
CA ILE A 178 23.57 7.68 -23.52
C ILE A 178 22.76 8.65 -22.65
N LYS A 179 22.22 9.71 -23.27
CA LYS A 179 21.51 10.79 -22.56
C LYS A 179 20.15 10.37 -22.00
N LYS A 180 19.39 9.54 -22.73
CA LYS A 180 18.03 9.12 -22.35
C LYS A 180 17.71 7.70 -22.81
N MET A 181 16.74 7.08 -22.14
CA MET A 181 16.21 5.77 -22.49
C MET A 181 15.08 5.91 -23.53
N PHE A 182 15.14 5.14 -24.63
CA PHE A 182 14.12 5.11 -25.67
C PHE A 182 13.34 3.80 -25.63
N TYR A 183 12.07 3.82 -25.22
CA TYR A 183 11.25 2.59 -25.21
C TYR A 183 10.60 2.33 -26.57
N THR A 184 10.31 3.39 -27.32
CA THR A 184 9.79 3.31 -28.69
C THR A 184 10.98 3.37 -29.65
N ASN A 185 10.99 2.47 -30.64
CA ASN A 185 12.10 2.31 -31.59
C ASN A 185 13.46 2.15 -30.87
N PHE A 186 13.47 1.36 -29.79
CA PHE A 186 14.69 1.05 -29.03
C PHE A 186 15.79 0.53 -29.98
N ASP A 187 15.41 -0.29 -30.95
CA ASP A 187 16.36 -0.85 -31.91
C ASP A 187 17.04 0.20 -32.79
N GLU A 188 16.31 1.22 -33.22
CA GLU A 188 16.85 2.30 -34.07
C GLU A 188 17.75 3.26 -33.28
N HIS A 189 17.35 3.58 -32.04
CA HIS A 189 18.01 4.61 -31.24
C HIS A 189 19.07 4.09 -30.27
N ILE A 190 19.02 2.81 -29.91
CA ILE A 190 19.94 2.20 -28.94
C ILE A 190 20.65 0.99 -29.54
N THR A 191 19.92 -0.02 -30.01
CA THR A 191 20.54 -1.26 -30.50
C THR A 191 21.47 -1.02 -31.68
N ARG A 192 21.02 -0.32 -32.73
CA ARG A 192 21.81 -0.03 -33.92
C ARG A 192 23.04 0.87 -33.70
N PRO A 193 22.96 2.00 -32.97
CA PRO A 193 24.14 2.84 -32.78
C PRO A 193 25.14 2.28 -31.76
N PHE A 194 24.67 1.57 -30.72
CA PHE A 194 25.51 1.18 -29.59
C PHE A 194 25.72 -0.33 -29.44
N GLY A 195 24.98 -1.17 -30.16
CA GLY A 195 25.03 -2.61 -30.02
C GLY A 195 24.47 -3.13 -28.69
N ILE A 196 23.57 -2.39 -28.03
CA ILE A 196 23.03 -2.76 -26.72
C ILE A 196 21.63 -3.37 -26.88
N MET A 197 21.41 -4.56 -26.34
CA MET A 197 20.09 -5.22 -26.28
C MET A 197 19.61 -5.42 -24.85
N VAL A 198 18.29 -5.40 -24.64
CA VAL A 198 17.68 -5.77 -23.36
C VAL A 198 17.48 -7.30 -23.33
N LYS A 199 17.95 -7.97 -22.27
CA LYS A 199 17.72 -9.40 -22.05
C LYS A 199 16.83 -9.61 -20.82
N ASN A 200 16.02 -10.69 -20.88
CA ASN A 200 15.16 -11.14 -19.78
C ASN A 200 14.20 -10.06 -19.23
N TRP A 201 13.60 -9.26 -20.12
CA TRP A 201 12.58 -8.32 -19.69
C TRP A 201 11.40 -9.08 -19.04
N PRO A 202 11.00 -8.73 -17.80
CA PRO A 202 10.13 -9.61 -17.00
C PRO A 202 8.64 -9.52 -17.37
N LEU A 203 8.25 -8.55 -18.20
CA LEU A 203 6.85 -8.30 -18.56
C LEU A 203 6.59 -8.66 -20.03
N LYS A 204 5.32 -8.87 -20.37
CA LYS A 204 4.92 -9.26 -21.74
C LYS A 204 5.27 -8.20 -22.79
N GLU A 205 5.24 -6.92 -22.40
CA GLU A 205 5.48 -5.79 -23.30
C GLU A 205 6.67 -4.96 -22.82
N PHE A 206 7.56 -4.61 -23.75
CA PHE A 206 8.64 -3.67 -23.52
C PHE A 206 8.13 -2.23 -23.68
N LYS A 207 7.89 -1.53 -22.56
CA LYS A 207 7.37 -0.16 -22.55
C LYS A 207 7.92 0.68 -21.40
N ASN A 208 7.71 1.98 -21.50
CA ASN A 208 8.13 2.96 -20.50
C ASN A 208 7.48 2.64 -19.12
N PRO A 209 8.25 2.64 -18.01
CA PRO A 209 7.72 2.49 -16.66
C PRO A 209 6.53 3.40 -16.34
N SER A 210 6.52 4.61 -16.89
CA SER A 210 5.42 5.57 -16.69
C SER A 210 4.06 5.06 -17.20
N SER A 211 4.07 4.17 -18.20
CA SER A 211 2.88 3.62 -18.86
C SER A 211 2.23 2.45 -18.14
N PHE A 212 2.84 1.87 -17.10
CA PHE A 212 2.19 0.82 -16.32
C PHE A 212 1.18 1.41 -15.35
N SER A 213 0.00 0.81 -15.23
CA SER A 213 -1.07 1.28 -14.34
C SER A 213 -1.04 0.63 -12.96
N THR A 214 -0.39 -0.53 -12.82
CA THR A 214 -0.41 -1.31 -11.58
C THR A 214 0.91 -1.22 -10.81
N ARG A 215 0.82 -1.25 -9.47
CA ARG A 215 1.99 -1.29 -8.59
C ARG A 215 2.74 -2.62 -8.72
N ALA A 216 2.01 -3.73 -8.94
CA ALA A 216 2.60 -5.05 -9.08
C ALA A 216 3.59 -5.11 -10.25
N ASP A 217 3.21 -4.60 -11.42
CA ASP A 217 4.08 -4.56 -12.60
C ASP A 217 5.36 -3.74 -12.35
N ILE A 218 5.22 -2.59 -11.69
CA ILE A 218 6.35 -1.72 -11.34
C ILE A 218 7.29 -2.39 -10.35
N SER A 219 6.76 -3.11 -9.35
CA SER A 219 7.56 -3.85 -8.38
C SER A 219 8.31 -5.03 -9.02
N ILE A 220 7.65 -5.79 -9.90
CA ILE A 220 8.30 -6.87 -10.67
C ILE A 220 9.44 -6.30 -11.50
N LEU A 221 9.20 -5.17 -12.17
CA LEU A 221 10.20 -4.51 -12.97
C LEU A 221 11.38 -4.02 -12.13
N TRP A 222 11.11 -3.33 -11.01
CA TRP A 222 12.15 -2.91 -10.06
C TRP A 222 13.03 -4.09 -9.63
N ASN A 223 12.42 -5.16 -9.12
CA ASN A 223 13.15 -6.31 -8.61
C ASN A 223 14.00 -6.96 -9.69
N ALA A 224 13.47 -7.14 -10.92
CA ALA A 224 14.22 -7.76 -12.00
C ALA A 224 15.49 -6.98 -12.40
N TRP A 225 15.45 -5.65 -12.35
CA TRP A 225 16.62 -4.80 -12.64
C TRP A 225 17.58 -4.70 -11.46
N GLU A 226 17.06 -4.72 -10.24
CA GLU A 226 17.85 -4.69 -9.01
C GLU A 226 18.67 -5.98 -8.83
N THR A 227 18.02 -7.14 -9.02
CA THR A 227 18.66 -8.47 -8.93
C THR A 227 19.53 -8.80 -10.14
N GLY A 228 19.46 -8.00 -11.21
CA GLY A 228 20.15 -8.27 -12.47
C GLY A 228 19.53 -9.39 -13.30
N THR A 229 18.33 -9.87 -12.96
CA THR A 229 17.58 -10.82 -13.80
C THR A 229 17.34 -10.23 -15.19
N ALA A 230 16.89 -8.97 -15.24
CA ALA A 230 16.83 -8.15 -16.45
C ALA A 230 18.08 -7.27 -16.52
N TYR A 231 18.73 -7.25 -17.68
CA TYR A 231 19.97 -6.50 -17.86
C TYR A 231 20.15 -6.03 -19.31
N PHE A 232 21.02 -5.04 -19.47
CA PHE A 232 21.49 -4.61 -20.78
C PHE A 232 22.71 -5.43 -21.19
N TYR A 233 22.61 -6.11 -22.32
CA TYR A 233 23.67 -6.90 -22.93
C TYR A 233 24.32 -6.09 -24.04
N MET A 234 25.63 -5.86 -23.92
CA MET A 234 26.44 -5.26 -24.97
C MET A 234 26.89 -6.36 -25.94
N MET A 235 26.43 -6.29 -27.19
CA MET A 235 26.81 -7.25 -28.21
C MET A 235 28.28 -7.11 -28.59
N THR A 236 28.89 -8.23 -28.97
CA THR A 236 30.18 -8.20 -29.64
C THR A 236 30.07 -7.56 -31.03
N ARG A 237 31.20 -7.15 -31.60
CA ARG A 237 31.22 -6.52 -32.92
C ARG A 237 30.68 -7.44 -34.02
N GLU A 238 30.88 -8.74 -33.88
CA GLU A 238 30.39 -9.76 -34.81
C GLU A 238 28.89 -9.96 -34.67
N GLU A 239 28.40 -10.10 -33.42
CA GLU A 239 26.97 -10.17 -33.11
C GLU A 239 26.22 -8.94 -33.63
N HIS A 240 26.79 -7.75 -33.43
CA HIS A 240 26.18 -6.51 -33.88
C HIS A 240 26.08 -6.44 -35.41
N ARG A 241 27.13 -6.82 -36.15
CA ARG A 241 27.10 -6.88 -37.62
C ARG A 241 26.08 -7.89 -38.14
N ALA A 242 26.03 -9.08 -37.53
CA ALA A 242 25.05 -10.10 -37.90
C ALA A 242 23.62 -9.62 -37.62
N TRP A 243 23.41 -8.90 -36.52
CA TRP A 243 22.13 -8.27 -36.22
C TRP A 243 21.76 -7.20 -37.25
N GLU A 244 22.68 -6.31 -37.64
CA GLU A 244 22.46 -5.29 -38.67
C GLU A 244 22.08 -5.91 -40.02
N GLN A 245 22.81 -6.93 -40.46
CA GLN A 245 22.52 -7.65 -41.70
C GLN A 245 21.12 -8.27 -41.67
N LYS A 246 20.73 -8.90 -40.55
CA LYS A 246 19.40 -9.49 -40.39
C LYS A 246 18.29 -8.44 -40.44
N GLN A 247 18.52 -7.24 -39.89
CA GLN A 247 17.56 -6.14 -39.96
C GLN A 247 17.40 -5.61 -41.39
N GLU A 248 18.51 -5.50 -42.13
CA GLU A 248 18.49 -5.07 -43.53
C GLU A 248 17.76 -6.09 -44.43
N GLU A 249 18.06 -7.38 -44.29
CA GLU A 249 17.36 -8.45 -45.00
C GLU A 249 15.85 -8.43 -44.70
N ALA A 250 15.45 -8.23 -43.44
CA ALA A 250 14.05 -8.13 -43.05
C ALA A 250 13.36 -6.89 -43.66
N LEU A 251 14.07 -5.77 -43.79
CA LEU A 251 13.55 -4.56 -44.42
C LEU A 251 13.35 -4.75 -45.93
N VAL A 252 14.31 -5.37 -46.62
CA VAL A 252 14.20 -5.69 -48.06
C VAL A 252 13.03 -6.63 -48.31
N GLU A 253 12.87 -7.67 -47.50
CA GLU A 253 11.74 -8.61 -47.61
C GLU A 253 10.39 -7.90 -47.34
N ALA A 254 10.32 -7.00 -46.34
CA ALA A 254 9.12 -6.22 -46.07
C ALA A 254 8.77 -5.28 -47.24
N GLN A 255 9.77 -4.64 -47.86
CA GLN A 255 9.58 -3.81 -49.04
C GLN A 255 9.09 -4.62 -50.24
N ARG A 256 9.67 -5.81 -50.48
CA ARG A 256 9.23 -6.71 -51.55
C ARG A 256 7.76 -7.09 -51.38
N ARG A 257 7.34 -7.46 -50.16
CA ARG A 257 5.94 -7.79 -49.87
C ARG A 257 4.99 -6.62 -50.11
N VAL A 258 5.39 -5.39 -49.76
CA VAL A 258 4.57 -4.20 -50.04
C VAL A 258 4.46 -3.94 -51.53
N GLN A 259 5.54 -4.13 -52.29
CA GLN A 259 5.54 -3.96 -53.73
C GLN A 259 4.67 -5.03 -54.41
N GLU A 260 4.79 -6.30 -54.03
CA GLU A 260 3.94 -7.38 -54.54
C GLU A 260 2.44 -7.10 -54.31
N VAL A 261 2.06 -6.58 -53.14
CA VAL A 261 0.68 -6.18 -52.86
C VAL A 261 0.24 -4.99 -53.71
N ARG A 262 1.16 -4.06 -54.00
CA ARG A 262 0.88 -2.91 -54.87
C ARG A 262 0.68 -3.34 -56.32
N ASP A 263 1.53 -4.24 -56.82
CA ASP A 263 1.48 -4.75 -58.19
C ASP A 263 0.19 -5.54 -58.43
N LYS A 264 -0.20 -6.42 -57.49
CA LYS A 264 -1.49 -7.15 -57.53
C LYS A 264 -2.72 -6.24 -57.54
N ARG A 265 -2.66 -5.09 -56.88
CA ARG A 265 -3.74 -4.08 -56.92
C ARG A 265 -3.82 -3.35 -58.25
N GLN A 266 -2.70 -3.21 -58.95
CA GLN A 266 -2.64 -2.52 -60.25
C GLN A 266 -3.01 -3.43 -61.42
N SER A 267 -2.83 -4.75 -61.29
CA SER A 267 -3.22 -5.74 -62.32
C SER A 267 -4.72 -6.04 -62.38
N GLY A 268 -5.55 -5.42 -61.52
CA GLY A 268 -7.00 -5.61 -61.54
C GLY A 268 -7.46 -6.98 -61.03
N GLU A 269 -6.56 -7.78 -60.45
CA GLU A 269 -6.95 -8.96 -59.67
C GLU A 269 -7.58 -8.48 -58.36
N GLU A 270 -8.90 -8.33 -58.35
CA GLU A 270 -9.66 -8.12 -57.11
C GLU A 270 -9.29 -9.26 -56.13
N PRO A 271 -8.76 -8.93 -54.94
CA PRO A 271 -8.55 -9.96 -53.93
C PRO A 271 -9.92 -10.50 -53.57
N GLN A 272 -10.20 -11.75 -53.96
CA GLN A 272 -11.32 -12.51 -53.41
C GLN A 272 -11.27 -12.34 -51.90
N GLN A 273 -12.36 -11.81 -51.34
CA GLN A 273 -12.49 -11.51 -49.92
C GLN A 273 -12.32 -12.81 -49.13
N GLN A 274 -11.08 -13.15 -48.76
CA GLN A 274 -10.84 -14.13 -47.73
C GLN A 274 -11.31 -13.50 -46.42
N THR A 275 -12.42 -14.03 -45.95
CA THR A 275 -12.99 -13.81 -44.63
C THR A 275 -11.88 -13.88 -43.59
N THR A 276 -11.51 -12.72 -43.05
CA THR A 276 -10.45 -12.64 -42.04
C THR A 276 -11.01 -13.21 -40.73
N PRO A 277 -10.36 -14.19 -40.10
CA PRO A 277 -10.64 -14.51 -38.72
C PRO A 277 -10.34 -13.28 -37.87
N GLN A 278 -11.30 -12.96 -37.02
CA GLN A 278 -11.37 -11.80 -36.14
C GLN A 278 -10.20 -11.82 -35.13
N GLY A 279 -9.00 -11.38 -35.52
CA GLY A 279 -7.84 -11.52 -34.62
C GLY A 279 -6.55 -10.74 -34.92
N MET A 280 -6.36 -10.11 -36.07
CA MET A 280 -5.13 -9.34 -36.34
C MET A 280 -5.38 -8.04 -37.09
N ARG A 281 -5.78 -7.00 -36.35
CA ARG A 281 -5.68 -5.60 -36.77
C ARG A 281 -4.79 -4.91 -35.75
N THR A 282 -3.52 -4.64 -36.07
CA THR A 282 -2.72 -3.51 -35.51
C THR A 282 -1.23 -3.58 -35.92
N TYR A 283 -0.92 -3.59 -37.21
CA TYR A 283 0.36 -3.01 -37.67
C TYR A 283 0.05 -2.31 -38.99
N LEU A 284 0.52 -1.07 -39.15
CA LEU A 284 0.20 -0.11 -40.22
C LEU A 284 -1.09 0.71 -40.02
N ARG A 285 -1.09 1.60 -39.02
CA ARG A 285 -1.86 2.86 -39.09
C ARG A 285 -0.93 4.05 -39.12
N ARG A 286 -0.51 4.39 -40.34
CA ARG A 286 -0.34 5.72 -40.93
C ARG A 286 -0.15 6.89 -39.95
N THR A 287 1.04 7.46 -40.00
CA THR A 287 1.40 8.81 -39.55
C THR A 287 0.59 9.86 -40.32
N HIS A 288 -0.58 10.21 -39.79
CA HIS A 288 -1.21 11.51 -40.03
C HIS A 288 -1.51 12.14 -38.66
N LEU A 289 -0.53 12.90 -38.16
CA LEU A 289 -0.76 13.90 -37.13
C LEU A 289 -1.71 14.96 -37.71
N LYS A 290 -3.01 14.77 -37.50
CA LYS A 290 -3.96 15.90 -37.48
C LYS A 290 -3.68 16.67 -36.20
N ILE A 291 -2.97 17.78 -36.34
CA ILE A 291 -2.91 18.85 -35.34
C ILE A 291 -4.36 19.28 -35.11
N LYS A 292 -4.93 18.89 -33.97
CA LYS A 292 -6.21 19.45 -33.51
C LYS A 292 -5.94 20.86 -32.99
N PRO A 293 -6.72 21.87 -33.41
CA PRO A 293 -6.60 23.20 -32.84
C PRO A 293 -6.95 23.16 -31.35
N HIS A 294 -6.12 23.86 -30.58
CA HIS A 294 -6.24 24.10 -29.15
C HIS A 294 -7.65 24.60 -28.81
N PRO A 295 -8.38 24.01 -27.86
CA PRO A 295 -9.59 24.65 -27.34
C PRO A 295 -9.15 25.92 -26.58
N GLN A 296 -9.66 27.06 -27.04
CA GLN A 296 -9.50 28.32 -26.35
C GLN A 296 -10.12 28.22 -24.95
N VAL A 297 -9.32 28.59 -23.95
CA VAL A 297 -9.76 28.83 -22.59
C VAL A 297 -10.70 30.04 -22.63
N ARG A 298 -11.99 29.83 -22.32
CA ARG A 298 -12.89 30.94 -21.99
C ARG A 298 -12.72 31.26 -20.49
N PRO A 299 -12.39 32.51 -20.14
CA PRO A 299 -12.52 32.99 -18.76
C PRO A 299 -13.95 33.52 -18.59
N THR A 300 -14.74 32.88 -17.74
CA THR A 300 -16.01 33.45 -17.27
C THR A 300 -16.35 32.82 -15.94
N TYR A 301 -16.16 33.57 -14.85
CA TYR A 301 -17.14 33.81 -13.79
C TYR A 301 -16.49 34.73 -12.75
N LEU A 302 -16.43 36.02 -13.11
CA LEU A 302 -16.15 37.09 -12.17
C LEU A 302 -16.91 38.32 -12.66
N SER A 303 -18.19 38.35 -12.31
CA SER A 303 -19.05 39.53 -12.14
C SER A 303 -20.50 39.08 -12.23
N GLN A 304 -21.20 39.05 -11.09
CA GLN A 304 -22.51 39.66 -10.94
C GLN A 304 -22.94 39.66 -9.47
N MET A 305 -22.98 40.88 -8.91
CA MET A 305 -23.99 41.41 -7.99
C MET A 305 -23.99 40.86 -6.56
N GLU A 306 -23.70 41.63 -5.50
CA GLU A 306 -23.96 43.05 -5.25
C GLU A 306 -25.43 43.45 -5.46
N ALA A 307 -26.27 43.08 -4.48
CA ALA A 307 -27.52 43.73 -4.10
C ALA A 307 -27.81 43.33 -2.63
N LEU A 308 -27.42 44.16 -1.66
CA LEU A 308 -28.32 45.04 -0.90
C LEU A 308 -29.47 44.32 -0.18
N HIS A 309 -29.35 44.16 1.15
CA HIS A 309 -30.45 44.50 2.06
C HIS A 309 -29.90 44.91 3.45
N PRO A 310 -30.51 45.89 4.14
CA PRO A 310 -29.98 46.51 5.34
C PRO A 310 -30.36 45.77 6.63
N LEU A 311 -29.51 45.95 7.63
CA LEU A 311 -29.70 45.57 9.03
C LEU A 311 -30.91 46.31 9.63
N GLU A 312 -31.96 45.57 9.98
CA GLU A 312 -32.96 46.02 10.95
C GLU A 312 -32.38 45.89 12.37
N GLN A 313 -32.31 47.01 13.08
CA GLN A 313 -32.15 47.04 14.53
C GLN A 313 -33.51 46.85 15.20
N PRO A 314 -33.62 46.05 16.26
CA PRO A 314 -34.71 46.20 17.22
C PRO A 314 -34.26 47.06 18.41
N SER A 315 -34.83 48.27 18.49
CA SER A 315 -34.91 49.06 19.71
C SER A 315 -36.32 48.96 20.30
N SER A 316 -36.47 48.36 21.48
CA SER A 316 -37.58 48.65 22.39
C SER A 316 -37.26 48.19 23.82
N THR A 317 -36.81 49.19 24.58
CA THR A 317 -37.11 49.57 25.97
C THR A 317 -37.79 48.57 26.93
N PRO A 318 -37.33 48.49 28.20
CA PRO A 318 -38.03 47.79 29.28
C PRO A 318 -39.14 48.65 29.90
N GLN A 319 -40.25 48.02 30.31
CA GLN A 319 -41.21 48.61 31.26
C GLN A 319 -41.06 47.93 32.63
N LEU A 320 -41.09 48.79 33.65
CA LEU A 320 -41.16 48.50 35.09
C LEU A 320 -42.49 47.87 35.49
#